data_AF-A3MU57-F1
#
_entry.id   AF-A3MU57-F1
#
_cell.length_a   1.000
_cell.length_b   1.000
_cell.length_c   1.000
_cell.angle_alpha   90.00
_cell.angle_beta   90.00
_cell.angle_gamma   90.00
#
_symmetry.space_group_name_H-M   'P 1'
#
loop_
_entity.id
_entity.type
_entity.pdbx_description
1 polymer ?
#
loop_
_entity_poly.entity_id
_entity_poly.type
_entity_poly.pdbx_seq_one_letter_code
_entity_poly.pdbx_strand_id
1 'polypeptide(L)'
;MPRNDAELRNFLKLLLKEQIYTFTMKLLFYLVLQSIDADMATKLQESIKPIENAQDPEYFKNIANELFNYAISKTGDFEEIFGVNTVDRLPFMLTSLPKLKEIVRYLNQIKWSDISVDVIGRVFEGLIYEERRHLLGQHYTDTKIVDLILTGVFKKYGKPDKLLDPACGSGTFLVRALNYWKIFYSTELDKLKMPIYEYVEGVDIDRLASMLAKINLYIQALEKIKEGYKYVPKICHDDFFKINLSSDYAYVVANPPYTKQVEMALAFYDKQYKENLLNYVKDIENWDERASIYAYFLVRGGKLLRKNGRLGFIVENSWLNAEYGAPLKKWLFKNFSVEYVIESLVERWFEDAAVITNIIIAEMTAQSNYDVRFVFLKKSLRELIGDPPPANDFMANMQYYKRIMELYYEFDNCTVAKNKELNICENEKHRVVTVKKDFIEKIETKIGRLGILRGPKLYLNLVENFVNNNDNRLILLGEIIDIRRGLTTNADDIFYLPSSIGNM
;
A
#
# COMPACT_ATOMS: atom_id res chain seq x y z
N MET A 1 -13.47 -18.62 19.03
CA MET A 1 -13.04 -18.56 20.45
C MET A 1 -11.77 -19.39 20.61
N PRO A 2 -10.86 -19.02 21.53
CA PRO A 2 -9.64 -19.77 21.80
C PRO A 2 -9.96 -21.23 22.15
N ARG A 3 -9.22 -22.19 21.59
CA ARG A 3 -9.48 -23.62 21.75
C ARG A 3 -8.78 -24.24 22.97
N ASN A 4 -7.80 -23.53 23.52
CA ASN A 4 -7.01 -23.97 24.67
C ASN A 4 -6.45 -22.77 25.46
N ASP A 5 -5.90 -23.04 26.64
CA ASP A 5 -5.36 -22.02 27.54
C ASP A 5 -4.19 -21.23 26.94
N ALA A 6 -3.37 -21.84 26.08
CA ALA A 6 -2.26 -21.15 25.44
C ALA A 6 -2.75 -20.12 24.40
N GLU A 7 -3.72 -20.51 23.57
CA GLU A 7 -4.40 -19.60 22.64
C GLU A 7 -5.13 -18.48 23.40
N LEU A 8 -5.80 -18.79 24.51
CA LEU A 8 -6.48 -17.80 25.34
C LEU A 8 -5.47 -16.79 25.92
N ARG A 9 -4.34 -17.25 26.45
CA ARG A 9 -3.28 -16.37 26.96
C ARG A 9 -2.71 -15.47 25.86
N ASN A 10 -2.49 -15.99 24.66
CA ASN A 10 -2.00 -15.18 23.53
C ASN A 10 -3.03 -14.14 23.10
N PHE A 11 -4.31 -14.52 23.02
CA PHE A 11 -5.40 -13.60 22.72
C PHE A 11 -5.51 -12.48 23.76
N LEU A 12 -5.48 -12.81 25.05
CA LEU A 12 -5.51 -11.82 26.14
C LEU A 12 -4.29 -10.88 26.10
N LYS A 13 -3.10 -11.40 25.80
CA LYS A 13 -1.89 -10.57 25.61
C LYS A 13 -2.06 -9.58 24.45
N LEU A 14 -2.64 -10.01 23.32
CA LEU A 14 -2.92 -9.14 22.17
C LEU A 14 -3.92 -8.03 22.54
N LEU A 15 -5.01 -8.36 23.25
CA LEU A 15 -5.97 -7.37 23.72
C LEU A 15 -5.35 -6.33 24.67
N LEU A 16 -4.52 -6.78 25.62
CA LEU A 16 -3.82 -5.88 26.54
C LEU A 16 -2.83 -4.97 25.80
N LYS A 17 -2.07 -5.51 24.84
CA LYS A 17 -1.20 -4.70 23.97
C LYS A 17 -2.04 -3.64 23.24
N GLU A 18 -3.12 -4.05 22.57
CA GLU A 18 -3.99 -3.15 21.82
C GLU A 18 -4.57 -2.04 22.70
N GLN A 19 -5.06 -2.37 23.91
CA GLN A 19 -5.54 -1.38 24.88
C GLN A 19 -4.47 -0.33 25.22
N ILE A 20 -3.23 -0.76 25.51
CA ILE A 20 -2.13 0.14 25.86
C ILE A 20 -1.77 1.03 24.66
N TYR A 21 -1.72 0.47 23.45
CA TYR A 21 -1.43 1.22 22.23
C TYR A 21 -2.52 2.25 21.92
N THR A 22 -3.80 1.86 21.98
CA THR A 22 -4.91 2.77 21.79
C THR A 22 -4.85 3.92 22.79
N PHE A 23 -4.65 3.63 24.08
CA PHE A 23 -4.51 4.67 25.10
C PHE A 23 -3.32 5.61 24.81
N THR A 24 -2.16 5.04 24.48
CA THR A 24 -0.94 5.81 24.17
C THR A 24 -1.12 6.71 22.96
N MET A 25 -1.76 6.21 21.90
CA MET A 25 -2.04 6.99 20.69
C MET A 25 -3.02 8.14 20.97
N LYS A 26 -4.09 7.90 21.74
CA LYS A 26 -5.02 8.96 22.15
C LYS A 26 -4.31 10.04 22.97
N LEU A 27 -3.52 9.62 23.97
CA LEU A 27 -2.78 10.55 24.81
C LEU A 27 -1.76 11.35 24.01
N LEU A 28 -1.00 10.68 23.15
CA LEU A 28 -0.03 11.33 22.26
C LEU A 28 -0.72 12.37 21.36
N PHE A 29 -1.83 11.99 20.72
CA PHE A 29 -2.58 12.90 19.87
C PHE A 29 -3.12 14.11 20.63
N TYR A 30 -3.63 13.91 21.84
CA TYR A 30 -4.06 15.00 22.73
C TYR A 30 -2.91 15.99 23.04
N LEU A 31 -1.74 15.48 23.41
CA LEU A 31 -0.56 16.31 23.72
C LEU A 31 -0.04 17.06 22.50
N VAL A 32 -0.05 16.40 21.33
CA VAL A 32 0.29 17.00 20.03
C VAL A 32 -0.67 18.15 19.69
N LEU A 33 -1.97 17.97 19.89
CA LEU A 33 -2.95 19.04 19.69
C LEU A 33 -2.71 20.22 20.65
N GLN A 34 -2.43 19.96 21.93
CA GLN A 34 -2.11 20.99 22.92
C GLN A 34 -0.86 21.80 22.56
N SER A 35 0.13 21.20 21.89
CA SER A 35 1.43 21.83 21.70
C SER A 35 1.60 22.55 20.37
N ILE A 36 0.95 22.04 19.32
CA ILE A 36 1.16 22.55 17.96
C ILE A 36 0.48 23.90 17.77
N ASP A 37 -0.48 24.25 18.62
CA ASP A 37 -1.31 25.41 18.42
C ASP A 37 -1.84 26.02 19.72
N ALA A 38 -1.79 27.35 19.82
CA ALA A 38 -2.22 28.08 21.02
C ALA A 38 -3.73 28.08 21.22
N ASP A 39 -4.55 28.04 20.16
CA ASP A 39 -6.01 27.93 20.26
C ASP A 39 -6.39 26.51 20.73
N MET A 40 -5.76 25.47 20.17
CA MET A 40 -5.93 24.10 20.67
C MET A 40 -5.42 23.94 22.10
N ALA A 41 -4.28 24.54 22.47
CA ALA A 41 -3.79 24.57 23.86
C ALA A 41 -4.84 25.20 24.81
N THR A 42 -5.49 26.26 24.35
CA THR A 42 -6.53 26.98 25.11
C THR A 42 -7.80 26.16 25.22
N LYS A 43 -8.20 25.46 24.15
CA LYS A 43 -9.36 24.56 24.18
C LYS A 43 -9.08 23.33 25.05
N LEU A 44 -7.87 22.80 24.98
CA LEU A 44 -7.40 21.60 25.66
C LEU A 44 -6.63 21.97 26.94
N GLN A 45 -7.18 22.78 27.84
CA GLN A 45 -6.45 23.21 29.06
C GLN A 45 -6.39 22.18 30.19
N GLU A 46 -7.18 21.10 30.11
CA GLU A 46 -7.25 20.11 31.18
C GLU A 46 -5.87 19.49 31.46
N SER A 47 -5.50 19.51 32.74
CA SER A 47 -4.20 19.01 33.15
C SER A 47 -4.19 17.48 33.10
N ILE A 48 -3.10 16.91 32.60
CA ILE A 48 -2.88 15.46 32.69
C ILE A 48 -2.33 15.02 34.06
N LYS A 49 -1.99 15.97 34.96
CA LYS A 49 -1.50 15.68 36.32
C LYS A 49 -2.42 14.76 37.14
N PRO A 50 -3.76 14.84 37.07
CA PRO A 50 -4.63 13.90 37.76
C PRO A 50 -4.42 12.46 37.29
N ILE A 51 -4.14 12.23 36.01
CA ILE A 51 -3.78 10.90 35.46
C ILE A 51 -2.47 10.41 36.07
N GLU A 52 -1.45 11.27 36.15
CA GLU A 52 -0.15 10.98 36.77
C GLU A 52 -0.22 10.69 38.27
N ASN A 53 -1.32 11.10 38.93
CA ASN A 53 -1.53 10.95 40.37
C ASN A 53 -2.60 9.91 40.73
N ALA A 54 -3.17 9.23 39.73
CA ALA A 54 -4.21 8.22 39.95
C ALA A 54 -3.75 7.11 40.91
N GLN A 55 -4.60 6.79 41.89
CA GLN A 55 -4.29 5.85 42.97
C GLN A 55 -4.58 4.40 42.59
N ASP A 56 -5.57 4.19 41.72
CA ASP A 56 -5.99 2.88 41.24
C ASP A 56 -6.30 2.91 39.72
N PRO A 57 -6.41 1.74 39.07
CA PRO A 57 -6.62 1.64 37.63
C PRO A 57 -7.98 2.14 37.14
N GLU A 58 -9.02 2.08 37.98
CA GLU A 58 -10.36 2.54 37.61
C GLU A 58 -10.40 4.05 37.60
N TYR A 59 -9.85 4.69 38.63
CA TYR A 59 -9.70 6.14 38.69
C TYR A 59 -8.80 6.66 37.56
N PHE A 60 -7.68 5.99 37.26
CA PHE A 60 -6.83 6.31 36.11
C PHE A 60 -7.63 6.33 34.79
N LYS A 61 -8.43 5.28 34.57
CA LYS A 61 -9.26 5.13 33.38
C LYS A 61 -10.33 6.22 33.28
N ASN A 62 -10.99 6.52 34.38
CA ASN A 62 -12.06 7.52 34.41
C ASN A 62 -11.52 8.90 34.06
N ILE A 63 -10.40 9.33 34.66
CA ILE A 63 -9.78 10.61 34.31
C ILE A 63 -9.32 10.63 32.84
N ALA A 64 -8.71 9.55 32.35
CA ALA A 64 -8.32 9.47 30.95
C ALA A 64 -9.51 9.63 29.99
N ASN A 65 -10.63 8.97 30.30
CA ASN A 65 -11.86 9.08 29.51
C ASN A 65 -12.46 10.49 29.59
N GLU A 66 -12.46 11.12 30.76
CA GLU A 66 -12.89 12.51 30.93
C GLU A 66 -12.04 13.45 30.08
N LEU A 67 -10.72 13.27 30.05
CA LEU A 67 -9.81 14.05 29.21
C LEU A 67 -10.14 13.92 27.71
N PHE A 68 -10.39 12.71 27.23
CA PHE A 68 -10.71 12.44 25.83
C PHE A 68 -12.10 12.96 25.46
N ASN A 69 -13.10 12.78 26.32
CA ASN A 69 -14.45 13.34 26.14
C ASN A 69 -14.41 14.87 26.14
N TYR A 70 -13.60 15.46 27.01
CA TYR A 70 -13.36 16.90 27.04
C TYR A 70 -12.79 17.38 25.70
N ALA A 71 -11.78 16.68 25.13
CA ALA A 71 -11.21 17.01 23.83
C ALA A 71 -12.26 17.01 22.71
N ILE A 72 -13.13 16.00 22.65
CA ILE A 72 -14.24 15.95 21.68
C ILE A 72 -15.17 17.15 21.88
N SER A 73 -15.60 17.40 23.12
CA SER A 73 -16.57 18.46 23.43
C SER A 73 -16.06 19.88 23.10
N LYS A 74 -14.75 20.12 23.28
CA LYS A 74 -14.15 21.44 23.08
C LYS A 74 -13.70 21.72 21.65
N THR A 75 -13.31 20.68 20.93
CA THR A 75 -12.89 20.81 19.53
C THR A 75 -14.06 20.66 18.57
N GLY A 76 -15.11 19.93 18.96
CA GLY A 76 -16.22 19.56 18.06
C GLY A 76 -15.82 18.53 16.99
N ASP A 77 -14.61 17.95 17.11
CA ASP A 77 -13.97 17.05 16.15
C ASP A 77 -13.21 15.93 16.90
N PHE A 78 -12.47 15.10 16.16
CA PHE A 78 -11.61 14.01 16.64
C PHE A 78 -12.35 12.88 17.39
N GLU A 79 -13.68 12.81 17.28
CA GLU A 79 -14.51 11.74 17.86
C GLU A 79 -14.03 10.35 17.40
N GLU A 80 -13.60 10.24 16.16
CA GLU A 80 -13.05 9.00 15.59
C GLU A 80 -11.76 8.51 16.26
N ILE A 81 -11.05 9.39 16.98
CA ILE A 81 -9.83 9.06 17.73
C ILE A 81 -10.15 8.93 19.22
N PHE A 82 -10.81 9.92 19.80
CA PHE A 82 -11.02 9.99 21.25
C PHE A 82 -12.20 9.15 21.74
N GLY A 83 -13.17 8.85 20.88
CA GLY A 83 -14.38 8.09 21.19
C GLY A 83 -14.10 6.68 21.74
N VAL A 84 -15.09 6.13 22.46
CA VAL A 84 -14.93 4.86 23.18
C VAL A 84 -14.94 3.67 22.22
N ASN A 85 -13.84 2.92 22.20
CA ASN A 85 -13.67 1.71 21.39
C ASN A 85 -13.82 0.42 22.22
N THR A 86 -13.84 -0.74 21.56
CA THR A 86 -14.01 -2.05 22.23
C THR A 86 -12.97 -2.31 23.31
N VAL A 87 -11.69 -2.01 23.03
CA VAL A 87 -10.58 -2.22 23.99
C VAL A 87 -10.59 -1.20 25.14
N ASP A 88 -11.16 -0.01 24.93
CA ASP A 88 -11.29 1.00 25.99
C ASP A 88 -12.27 0.54 27.09
N ARG A 89 -13.16 -0.40 26.78
CA ARG A 89 -14.09 -0.97 27.78
C ARG A 89 -13.39 -1.91 28.75
N LEU A 90 -12.23 -2.47 28.39
CA LEU A 90 -11.46 -3.35 29.27
C LEU A 90 -10.91 -2.56 30.49
N PRO A 91 -10.84 -3.17 31.68
CA PRO A 91 -10.18 -2.56 32.83
C PRO A 91 -8.66 -2.55 32.62
N PHE A 92 -7.96 -1.55 33.18
CA PHE A 92 -6.51 -1.63 33.31
C PHE A 92 -6.14 -2.52 34.50
N MET A 93 -5.07 -3.29 34.36
CA MET A 93 -4.59 -4.15 35.44
C MET A 93 -3.80 -3.34 36.46
N LEU A 94 -3.96 -3.62 37.76
CA LEU A 94 -3.21 -2.93 38.83
C LEU A 94 -1.70 -2.97 38.60
N THR A 95 -1.19 -4.10 38.11
CA THR A 95 0.24 -4.29 37.78
C THR A 95 0.72 -3.44 36.59
N SER A 96 -0.18 -2.97 35.73
CA SER A 96 0.15 -2.12 34.58
C SER A 96 0.18 -0.63 34.92
N LEU A 97 -0.49 -0.21 36.00
CA LEU A 97 -0.68 1.19 36.36
C LEU A 97 0.65 1.97 36.52
N PRO A 98 1.70 1.45 37.21
CA PRO A 98 2.96 2.19 37.32
C PRO A 98 3.59 2.53 35.96
N LYS A 99 3.58 1.58 35.03
CA LYS A 99 4.12 1.74 33.66
C LYS A 99 3.26 2.69 32.82
N LEU A 100 1.94 2.64 32.96
CA LEU A 100 1.04 3.58 32.27
C LEU A 100 1.30 5.02 32.73
N LYS A 101 1.46 5.24 34.03
CA LYS A 101 1.80 6.56 34.59
C LYS A 101 3.19 7.04 34.15
N GLU A 102 4.13 6.12 33.99
CA GLU A 102 5.45 6.40 33.43
C GLU A 102 5.35 6.87 31.97
N ILE A 103 4.57 6.19 31.12
CA ILE A 103 4.28 6.64 29.75
C ILE A 103 3.68 8.05 29.74
N VAL A 104 2.69 8.32 30.60
CA VAL A 104 2.09 9.66 30.69
C VAL A 104 3.13 10.72 31.01
N ARG A 105 3.97 10.51 32.02
CA ARG A 105 5.03 11.46 32.40
C ARG A 105 6.04 11.67 31.30
N TYR A 106 6.47 10.61 30.62
CA TYR A 106 7.42 10.73 29.52
C TYR A 106 6.86 11.54 28.36
N LEU A 107 5.63 11.26 27.93
CA LEU A 107 5.01 11.99 26.84
C LEU A 107 4.77 13.48 27.20
N ASN A 108 4.44 13.78 28.45
CA ASN A 108 4.24 15.14 28.95
C ASN A 108 5.52 16.00 28.95
N GLN A 109 6.69 15.37 29.09
CA GLN A 109 7.98 16.07 29.11
C GLN A 109 8.45 16.50 27.72
N ILE A 110 7.85 15.95 26.67
CA ILE A 110 8.23 16.25 25.28
C ILE A 110 7.61 17.58 24.86
N LYS A 111 8.45 18.49 24.33
CA LYS A 111 7.99 19.71 23.68
C LYS A 111 7.55 19.41 22.26
N TRP A 112 6.32 18.92 22.14
CA TRP A 112 5.70 18.56 20.86
C TRP A 112 5.58 19.75 19.89
N SER A 113 5.63 21.00 20.36
CA SER A 113 5.67 22.22 19.55
C SER A 113 6.93 22.33 18.67
N ASP A 114 8.03 21.74 19.14
CA ASP A 114 9.34 21.85 18.49
C ASP A 114 9.54 20.72 17.46
N ILE A 115 8.57 19.80 17.37
CA ILE A 115 8.61 18.63 16.51
C ILE A 115 7.74 18.90 15.29
N SER A 116 8.30 18.72 14.09
CA SER A 116 7.51 18.87 12.88
C SER A 116 6.41 17.81 12.79
N VAL A 117 5.29 18.20 12.16
CA VAL A 117 4.17 17.32 11.85
C VAL A 117 4.61 16.00 11.21
N ASP A 118 5.59 16.03 10.30
CA ASP A 118 6.10 14.82 9.64
C ASP A 118 6.84 13.89 10.61
N VAL A 119 7.59 14.45 11.58
CA VAL A 119 8.26 13.63 12.61
C VAL A 119 7.23 13.00 13.52
N ILE A 120 6.17 13.73 13.89
CA ILE A 120 5.05 13.20 14.67
C ILE A 120 4.39 12.02 13.93
N GLY A 121 4.11 12.18 12.63
CA GLY A 121 3.60 11.09 11.78
C GLY A 121 4.51 9.86 11.83
N ARG A 122 5.84 10.03 11.71
CA ARG A 122 6.80 8.92 11.84
C ARG A 122 6.86 8.30 13.22
N VAL A 123 6.70 9.07 14.29
CA VAL A 123 6.62 8.54 15.67
C VAL A 123 5.38 7.66 15.80
N PHE A 124 4.24 8.14 15.30
CA PHE A 124 3.00 7.37 15.25
C PHE A 124 3.13 6.07 14.44
N GLU A 125 3.79 6.12 13.29
CA GLU A 125 4.11 4.92 12.49
C GLU A 125 5.02 3.95 13.27
N GLY A 126 6.04 4.47 13.95
CA GLY A 126 6.98 3.68 14.76
C GLY A 126 6.36 3.02 15.99
N LEU A 127 5.18 3.47 16.45
CA LEU A 127 4.46 2.85 17.56
C LEU A 127 3.85 1.48 17.21
N ILE A 128 3.78 1.10 15.92
CA ILE A 128 3.33 -0.24 15.53
C ILE A 128 4.44 -1.27 15.83
N TYR A 129 4.16 -2.16 16.78
CA TYR A 129 5.10 -3.22 17.16
C TYR A 129 5.35 -4.23 16.03
N GLU A 130 6.59 -4.68 15.90
CA GLU A 130 7.08 -5.59 14.86
C GLU A 130 6.23 -6.85 14.73
N GLU A 131 5.81 -7.43 15.85
CA GLU A 131 5.04 -8.69 15.84
C GLU A 131 3.70 -8.51 15.11
N ARG A 132 3.08 -7.32 15.14
CA ARG A 132 1.84 -7.04 14.38
C ARG A 132 2.10 -6.86 12.89
N ARG A 133 3.22 -6.20 12.56
CA ARG A 133 3.69 -6.03 11.17
C ARG A 133 3.87 -7.40 10.51
N HIS A 134 4.49 -8.34 11.22
CA HIS A 134 4.65 -9.71 10.73
C HIS A 134 3.34 -10.51 10.71
N LEU A 135 2.50 -10.44 11.75
CA LEU A 135 1.25 -11.22 11.86
C LEU A 135 0.24 -10.93 10.75
N LEU A 136 0.17 -9.69 10.26
CA LEU A 136 -0.77 -9.28 9.21
C LEU A 136 -0.11 -9.19 7.82
N GLY A 137 1.16 -9.58 7.68
CA GLY A 137 1.94 -9.35 6.46
C GLY A 137 2.00 -7.87 6.06
N GLN A 138 1.85 -6.97 7.03
CA GLN A 138 1.82 -5.52 6.85
C GLN A 138 3.26 -5.02 6.73
N HIS A 139 3.74 -4.90 5.50
CA HIS A 139 4.99 -4.20 5.22
C HIS A 139 4.69 -2.72 5.02
N TYR A 140 5.43 -1.85 5.72
CA TYR A 140 5.37 -0.42 5.48
C TYR A 140 5.87 -0.14 4.06
N THR A 141 5.11 0.65 3.31
CA THR A 141 5.54 1.07 1.97
C THR A 141 6.48 2.24 2.11
N ASP A 142 7.75 2.06 1.71
CA ASP A 142 8.68 3.17 1.65
C ASP A 142 8.06 4.32 0.85
N THR A 143 8.05 5.51 1.45
CA THR A 143 7.53 6.74 0.83
C THR A 143 8.06 6.99 -0.58
N LYS A 144 9.30 6.60 -0.89
CA LYS A 144 9.88 6.69 -2.24
C LYS A 144 9.11 5.85 -3.27
N ILE A 145 8.67 4.66 -2.86
CA ILE A 145 7.87 3.76 -3.70
C ILE A 145 6.47 4.36 -3.89
N VAL A 146 5.86 4.85 -2.81
CA VAL A 146 4.56 5.54 -2.84
C VAL A 146 4.59 6.73 -3.81
N ASP A 147 5.61 7.58 -3.71
CA ASP A 147 5.75 8.76 -4.55
C ASP A 147 6.03 8.42 -6.01
N LEU A 148 6.80 7.35 -6.27
CA LEU A 148 6.98 6.81 -7.62
C LEU A 148 5.63 6.41 -8.23
N ILE A 149 4.80 5.67 -7.48
CA ILE A 149 3.48 5.22 -7.93
C ILE A 149 2.56 6.40 -8.16
N LEU A 150 2.41 7.28 -7.17
CA LEU A 150 1.53 8.44 -7.25
C LEU A 150 1.90 9.36 -8.41
N THR A 151 3.20 9.62 -8.63
CA THR A 151 3.64 10.45 -9.77
C THR A 151 3.27 9.81 -11.11
N GLY A 152 3.36 8.48 -11.24
CA GLY A 152 2.94 7.79 -12.45
C GLY A 152 1.42 7.77 -12.64
N VAL A 153 0.66 7.51 -11.57
CA VAL A 153 -0.82 7.52 -11.54
C VAL A 153 -1.39 8.91 -11.81
N PHE A 154 -0.77 9.96 -11.30
CA PHE A 154 -1.17 11.34 -11.56
C PHE A 154 -0.65 11.84 -12.90
N LYS A 155 0.45 11.30 -13.45
CA LYS A 155 1.18 11.92 -14.58
C LYS A 155 1.55 13.38 -14.22
N LYS A 156 1.97 14.16 -15.22
CA LYS A 156 2.42 15.55 -15.06
C LYS A 156 1.36 16.50 -14.46
N TYR A 157 0.06 16.18 -14.55
CA TYR A 157 -1.05 17.08 -14.13
C TYR A 157 -2.32 16.33 -13.64
N GLY A 158 -2.15 15.29 -12.82
CA GLY A 158 -3.29 14.62 -12.18
C GLY A 158 -3.92 15.55 -11.14
N LYS A 159 -5.12 16.05 -11.44
CA LYS A 159 -5.86 16.97 -10.56
C LYS A 159 -6.33 16.26 -9.29
N PRO A 160 -6.49 17.00 -8.17
CA PRO A 160 -7.20 16.50 -7.00
C PRO A 160 -8.59 15.99 -7.39
N ASP A 161 -8.83 14.71 -7.11
CA ASP A 161 -10.09 14.02 -7.38
C ASP A 161 -10.15 12.75 -6.52
N LYS A 162 -11.29 12.05 -6.48
CA LYS A 162 -11.54 10.90 -5.61
C LYS A 162 -10.44 9.84 -5.75
N LEU A 163 -9.70 9.62 -4.67
CA LEU A 163 -8.64 8.64 -4.52
C LEU A 163 -9.00 7.65 -3.42
N LEU A 164 -8.94 6.36 -3.73
CA LEU A 164 -9.13 5.27 -2.79
C LEU A 164 -7.81 4.52 -2.56
N ASP A 165 -7.51 4.25 -1.29
CA ASP A 165 -6.59 3.17 -0.89
C ASP A 165 -7.37 2.05 -0.17
N PRO A 166 -7.60 0.90 -0.83
CA PRO A 166 -8.40 -0.19 -0.27
C PRO A 166 -7.65 -1.02 0.81
N ALA A 167 -6.37 -0.76 1.04
CA ALA A 167 -5.55 -1.42 2.06
C ALA A 167 -4.62 -0.36 2.69
N CYS A 168 -5.21 0.67 3.28
CA CYS A 168 -4.54 1.95 3.48
C CYS A 168 -3.45 1.96 4.56
N GLY A 169 -3.40 0.95 5.43
CA GLY A 169 -2.48 0.91 6.56
C GLY A 169 -2.58 2.20 7.39
N SER A 170 -1.44 2.83 7.66
CA SER A 170 -1.34 4.13 8.34
C SER A 170 -1.68 5.34 7.45
N GLY A 171 -2.16 5.14 6.23
CA GLY A 171 -2.60 6.18 5.31
C GLY A 171 -1.48 6.82 4.47
N THR A 172 -0.33 6.15 4.29
CA THR A 172 0.83 6.73 3.60
C THR A 172 0.50 7.19 2.17
N PHE A 173 -0.19 6.38 1.36
CA PHE A 173 -0.62 6.80 0.02
C PHE A 173 -1.52 8.04 0.06
N LEU A 174 -2.45 8.10 1.02
CA LEU A 174 -3.39 9.20 1.16
C LEU A 174 -2.65 10.51 1.51
N VAL A 175 -1.77 10.47 2.50
CA VAL A 175 -0.97 11.63 2.92
C VAL A 175 -0.04 12.10 1.82
N ARG A 176 0.68 11.18 1.16
CA ARG A 176 1.60 11.52 0.06
C ARG A 176 0.85 12.08 -1.15
N ALA A 177 -0.37 11.61 -1.43
CA ALA A 177 -1.23 12.19 -2.47
C ALA A 177 -1.60 13.65 -2.15
N LEU A 178 -2.00 13.93 -0.90
CA LEU A 178 -2.27 15.30 -0.44
C LEU A 178 -1.02 16.19 -0.57
N ASN A 179 0.16 15.69 -0.19
CA ASN A 179 1.41 16.41 -0.33
C ASN A 179 1.74 16.72 -1.79
N TYR A 180 1.62 15.73 -2.68
CA TYR A 180 1.80 15.93 -4.13
C TYR A 180 0.89 17.04 -4.66
N TRP A 181 -0.41 16.97 -4.34
CA TRP A 181 -1.35 17.97 -4.81
C TRP A 181 -1.13 19.36 -4.19
N LYS A 182 -0.74 19.46 -2.92
CA LYS A 182 -0.36 20.73 -2.30
C LYS A 182 0.83 21.40 -3.03
N ILE A 183 1.77 20.60 -3.55
CA ILE A 183 2.91 21.13 -4.31
C ILE A 183 2.51 21.60 -5.71
N PHE A 184 1.74 20.81 -6.45
CA PHE A 184 1.45 21.10 -7.87
C PHE A 184 0.16 21.91 -8.11
N TYR A 185 -0.73 22.00 -7.12
CA TYR A 185 -2.03 22.67 -7.24
C TYR A 185 -2.26 23.73 -6.16
N SER A 186 -1.22 24.21 -5.48
CA SER A 186 -1.32 25.20 -4.38
C SER A 186 -2.22 26.40 -4.71
N THR A 187 -2.14 26.93 -5.93
CA THR A 187 -2.93 28.11 -6.39
C THR A 187 -4.35 27.77 -6.85
N GLU A 188 -4.69 26.48 -6.96
CA GLU A 188 -5.99 25.98 -7.38
C GLU A 188 -6.78 25.32 -6.24
N LEU A 189 -6.16 25.10 -5.06
CA LEU A 189 -6.81 24.44 -3.92
C LEU A 189 -8.09 25.15 -3.48
N ASP A 190 -8.08 26.48 -3.44
CA ASP A 190 -9.27 27.28 -3.06
C ASP A 190 -10.39 27.24 -4.11
N LYS A 191 -10.10 26.75 -5.32
CA LYS A 191 -11.08 26.58 -6.40
C LYS A 191 -11.70 25.18 -6.41
N LEU A 192 -11.23 24.28 -5.56
CA LEU A 192 -11.81 22.94 -5.43
C LEU A 192 -13.23 23.03 -4.86
N LYS A 193 -14.06 22.04 -5.20
CA LYS A 193 -15.47 22.00 -4.74
C LYS A 193 -15.61 21.75 -3.24
N MET A 194 -14.57 21.18 -2.65
CA MET A 194 -14.43 20.84 -1.24
C MET A 194 -12.94 20.86 -0.88
N PRO A 195 -12.59 20.94 0.41
CA PRO A 195 -11.21 20.90 0.82
C PRO A 195 -10.47 19.65 0.31
N ILE A 196 -9.17 19.77 0.05
CA ILE A 196 -8.38 18.72 -0.61
C ILE A 196 -8.41 17.36 0.11
N TYR A 197 -8.47 17.35 1.44
CA TYR A 197 -8.49 16.15 2.27
C TYR A 197 -9.83 15.39 2.23
N GLU A 198 -10.86 15.96 1.60
CA GLU A 198 -12.14 15.27 1.33
C GLU A 198 -12.07 14.32 0.12
N TYR A 199 -11.04 14.45 -0.71
CA TYR A 199 -10.87 13.62 -1.92
C TYR A 199 -10.20 12.28 -1.65
N VAL A 200 -9.65 12.05 -0.46
CA VAL A 200 -8.96 10.81 -0.10
C VAL A 200 -9.83 9.93 0.78
N GLU A 201 -9.88 8.65 0.47
CA GLU A 201 -10.62 7.63 1.19
C GLU A 201 -9.75 6.37 1.37
N GLY A 202 -9.86 5.73 2.54
CA GLY A 202 -9.05 4.58 2.90
C GLY A 202 -9.87 3.48 3.56
N VAL A 203 -9.44 2.23 3.37
CA VAL A 203 -10.02 1.07 4.02
C VAL A 203 -8.90 0.23 4.59
N ASP A 204 -9.01 -0.20 5.84
CA ASP A 204 -8.09 -1.17 6.42
C ASP A 204 -8.83 -2.07 7.43
N ILE A 205 -8.47 -3.35 7.43
CA ILE A 205 -9.03 -4.32 8.38
C ILE A 205 -8.44 -4.14 9.79
N ASP A 206 -7.30 -3.48 9.91
CA ASP A 206 -6.62 -3.25 11.17
C ASP A 206 -7.04 -1.94 11.82
N ARG A 207 -7.51 -2.06 13.07
CA ARG A 207 -8.02 -0.92 13.85
C ARG A 207 -6.97 0.13 14.18
N LEU A 208 -5.76 -0.28 14.59
CA LEU A 208 -4.73 0.70 14.95
C LEU A 208 -4.19 1.37 13.68
N ALA A 209 -4.03 0.63 12.58
CA ALA A 209 -3.65 1.21 11.29
C ALA A 209 -4.68 2.24 10.83
N SER A 210 -5.98 1.90 10.87
CA SER A 210 -7.08 2.82 10.59
C SER A 210 -7.05 4.06 11.49
N MET A 211 -6.83 3.88 12.80
CA MET A 211 -6.72 4.99 13.76
C MET A 211 -5.54 5.91 13.42
N LEU A 212 -4.40 5.33 13.03
CA LEU A 212 -3.21 6.08 12.60
C LEU A 212 -3.44 6.85 11.30
N ALA A 213 -4.11 6.24 10.31
CA ALA A 213 -4.51 6.92 9.08
C ALA A 213 -5.39 8.14 9.37
N LYS A 214 -6.36 8.00 10.28
CA LYS A 214 -7.22 9.10 10.72
C LYS A 214 -6.41 10.21 11.40
N ILE A 215 -5.50 9.89 12.32
CA ILE A 215 -4.61 10.88 12.96
C ILE A 215 -3.78 11.62 11.90
N ASN A 216 -3.17 10.89 10.97
CA ASN A 216 -2.36 11.48 9.91
C ASN A 216 -3.18 12.44 9.03
N LEU A 217 -4.40 12.07 8.65
CA LEU A 217 -5.29 12.94 7.88
C LEU A 217 -5.78 14.16 8.69
N TYR A 218 -6.09 13.98 9.98
CA TYR A 218 -6.44 15.08 10.88
C TYR A 218 -5.33 16.12 10.96
N ILE A 219 -4.08 15.66 11.06
CA ILE A 219 -2.92 16.56 11.07
C ILE A 219 -2.82 17.32 9.73
N GLN A 220 -3.11 16.67 8.60
CA GLN A 220 -3.13 17.33 7.28
C GLN A 220 -4.24 18.38 7.13
N ALA A 221 -5.34 18.25 7.88
CA ALA A 221 -6.50 19.15 7.86
C ALA A 221 -6.48 20.19 8.99
N LEU A 222 -5.50 20.14 9.90
CA LEU A 222 -5.50 20.87 11.17
C LEU A 222 -5.71 22.38 11.00
N GLU A 223 -5.09 23.02 10.00
CA GLU A 223 -5.27 24.45 9.73
C GLU A 223 -6.73 24.81 9.43
N LYS A 224 -7.43 24.02 8.61
CA LYS A 224 -8.83 24.26 8.29
C LYS A 224 -9.76 23.94 9.47
N ILE A 225 -9.42 22.95 10.28
CA ILE A 225 -10.15 22.65 11.52
C ILE A 225 -10.10 23.86 12.47
N LYS A 226 -8.95 24.55 12.55
CA LYS A 226 -8.83 25.80 13.32
C LYS A 226 -9.71 26.93 12.77
N GLU A 227 -9.89 27.01 11.45
CA GLU A 227 -10.81 27.96 10.80
C GLU A 227 -12.30 27.61 11.02
N GLY A 228 -12.61 26.52 11.77
CA GLY A 228 -13.96 26.10 12.10
C GLY A 228 -14.53 25.03 11.17
N TYR A 229 -13.72 24.45 10.28
CA TYR A 229 -14.15 23.34 9.44
C TYR A 229 -14.23 22.04 10.25
N LYS A 230 -15.38 21.37 10.25
CA LYS A 230 -15.51 20.05 10.88
C LYS A 230 -15.11 18.97 9.89
N TYR A 231 -13.99 18.27 10.14
CA TYR A 231 -13.47 17.24 9.24
C TYR A 231 -13.71 15.85 9.81
N VAL A 232 -14.21 14.93 9.00
CA VAL A 232 -14.27 13.51 9.37
C VAL A 232 -13.48 12.72 8.33
N PRO A 233 -12.29 12.20 8.68
CA PRO A 233 -11.49 11.42 7.75
C PRO A 233 -12.27 10.20 7.23
N LYS A 234 -12.30 10.02 5.91
CA LYS A 234 -12.98 8.89 5.24
C LYS A 234 -12.13 7.62 5.32
N ILE A 235 -11.90 7.13 6.54
CA ILE A 235 -11.17 5.89 6.81
C ILE A 235 -12.13 4.87 7.41
N CYS A 236 -12.39 3.81 6.65
CA CYS A 236 -13.23 2.70 7.07
C CYS A 236 -12.38 1.59 7.71
N HIS A 237 -12.62 1.32 9.00
CA HIS A 237 -12.06 0.15 9.66
C HIS A 237 -12.98 -1.05 9.43
N ASP A 238 -12.78 -1.73 8.29
CA ASP A 238 -13.54 -2.90 7.90
C ASP A 238 -12.75 -3.72 6.86
N ASP A 239 -13.23 -4.92 6.60
CA ASP A 239 -12.78 -5.73 5.49
C ASP A 239 -13.24 -5.08 4.18
N PHE A 240 -12.27 -4.73 3.33
CA PHE A 240 -12.53 -4.17 2.02
C PHE A 240 -13.67 -4.95 1.34
N PHE A 241 -13.62 -6.28 1.28
CA PHE A 241 -14.58 -7.10 0.53
C PHE A 241 -15.99 -7.20 1.14
N LYS A 242 -16.24 -6.55 2.28
CA LYS A 242 -17.56 -6.49 2.93
C LYS A 242 -18.26 -5.15 2.78
N ILE A 243 -17.53 -4.10 2.44
CA ILE A 243 -18.09 -2.76 2.30
C ILE A 243 -18.65 -2.50 0.90
N ASN A 244 -19.62 -1.59 0.82
CA ASN A 244 -20.17 -1.13 -0.45
C ASN A 244 -19.64 0.27 -0.76
N LEU A 245 -18.86 0.39 -1.83
CA LEU A 245 -18.33 1.66 -2.33
C LEU A 245 -18.94 1.99 -3.69
N SER A 246 -19.14 3.29 -3.97
CA SER A 246 -19.60 3.74 -5.28
C SER A 246 -18.48 3.70 -6.31
N SER A 247 -18.73 3.15 -7.50
CA SER A 247 -17.77 3.13 -8.61
C SER A 247 -17.63 4.50 -9.29
N ASP A 248 -16.90 5.42 -8.67
CA ASP A 248 -16.67 6.79 -9.17
C ASP A 248 -15.27 7.32 -8.80
N TYR A 249 -14.29 6.43 -8.56
CA TYR A 249 -12.94 6.87 -8.20
C TYR A 249 -12.15 7.28 -9.44
N ALA A 250 -11.44 8.39 -9.34
CA ALA A 250 -10.47 8.81 -10.34
C ALA A 250 -9.17 8.03 -10.19
N TYR A 251 -8.79 7.72 -8.95
CA TYR A 251 -7.55 7.04 -8.62
C TYR A 251 -7.79 5.90 -7.61
N VAL A 252 -7.17 4.75 -7.83
CA VAL A 252 -7.11 3.68 -6.84
C VAL A 252 -5.66 3.24 -6.70
N VAL A 253 -5.08 3.41 -5.51
CA VAL A 253 -3.69 3.08 -5.24
C VAL A 253 -3.59 2.15 -4.06
N ALA A 254 -2.71 1.16 -4.09
CA ALA A 254 -2.62 0.21 -2.99
C ALA A 254 -1.28 -0.51 -2.90
N ASN A 255 -0.93 -0.87 -1.67
CA ASN A 255 -0.07 -1.99 -1.34
C ASN A 255 -0.95 -3.05 -0.64
N PRO A 256 -1.60 -3.96 -1.39
CA PRO A 256 -2.42 -5.01 -0.78
C PRO A 256 -1.57 -6.04 -0.03
N PRO A 257 -2.15 -6.80 0.91
CA PRO A 257 -1.43 -7.87 1.59
C PRO A 257 -0.94 -8.95 0.61
N TYR A 258 0.26 -9.49 0.86
CA TYR A 258 0.92 -10.48 -0.01
C TYR A 258 0.97 -11.90 0.57
N THR A 259 0.76 -12.08 1.87
CA THR A 259 1.20 -13.33 2.50
C THR A 259 0.15 -14.43 2.48
N LYS A 260 0.64 -15.66 2.29
CA LYS A 260 -0.09 -16.91 2.60
C LYS A 260 -0.61 -16.94 4.03
N GLN A 261 -0.03 -16.19 4.97
CA GLN A 261 -0.51 -16.13 6.35
C GLN A 261 -1.79 -15.30 6.48
N VAL A 262 -1.95 -14.22 5.71
CA VAL A 262 -3.21 -13.48 5.56
C VAL A 262 -4.24 -14.36 4.88
N GLU A 263 -3.87 -15.05 3.80
CA GLU A 263 -4.75 -16.03 3.15
C GLU A 263 -5.13 -17.19 4.06
N MET A 264 -4.19 -17.70 4.87
CA MET A 264 -4.44 -18.74 5.84
C MET A 264 -5.34 -18.22 6.96
N ALA A 265 -5.07 -17.05 7.53
CA ALA A 265 -5.95 -16.42 8.52
C ALA A 265 -7.37 -16.24 7.94
N LEU A 266 -7.50 -15.73 6.72
CA LEU A 266 -8.78 -15.55 6.06
C LEU A 266 -9.46 -16.88 5.69
N ALA A 267 -8.71 -17.88 5.26
CA ALA A 267 -9.18 -19.23 4.92
C ALA A 267 -9.53 -20.07 6.17
N PHE A 268 -8.95 -19.78 7.34
CA PHE A 268 -9.25 -20.46 8.59
C PHE A 268 -10.55 -19.96 9.24
N TYR A 269 -11.03 -18.77 8.89
CA TYR A 269 -12.14 -18.13 9.62
C TYR A 269 -13.50 -18.16 8.94
N ASP A 270 -13.62 -18.26 7.61
CA ASP A 270 -14.96 -18.15 7.00
C ASP A 270 -15.08 -18.67 5.55
N LYS A 271 -15.88 -19.72 5.32
CA LYS A 271 -16.24 -20.17 3.97
C LYS A 271 -16.94 -19.04 3.18
N GLN A 272 -17.70 -18.21 3.87
CA GLN A 272 -18.41 -17.06 3.31
C GLN A 272 -17.45 -15.98 2.81
N TYR A 273 -16.26 -15.85 3.42
CA TYR A 273 -15.25 -14.89 2.96
C TYR A 273 -14.71 -15.27 1.57
N LYS A 274 -14.40 -16.55 1.35
CA LYS A 274 -13.96 -17.03 0.03
C LYS A 274 -15.05 -16.85 -1.01
N GLU A 275 -16.31 -17.13 -0.67
CA GLU A 275 -17.46 -16.88 -1.55
C GLU A 275 -17.61 -15.40 -1.91
N ASN A 276 -17.40 -14.49 -0.94
CA ASN A 276 -17.40 -13.05 -1.18
C ASN A 276 -16.28 -12.61 -2.13
N LEU A 277 -15.05 -13.14 -1.97
CA LEU A 277 -13.94 -12.87 -2.90
C LEU A 277 -14.30 -13.31 -4.32
N LEU A 278 -14.83 -14.53 -4.48
CA LEU A 278 -15.19 -15.09 -5.78
C LEU A 278 -16.31 -14.29 -6.46
N ASN A 279 -17.23 -13.70 -5.71
CA ASN A 279 -18.27 -12.83 -6.27
C ASN A 279 -17.71 -11.62 -7.02
N TYR A 280 -16.53 -11.11 -6.65
CA TYR A 280 -15.90 -9.97 -7.31
C TYR A 280 -15.13 -10.34 -8.58
N VAL A 281 -14.88 -11.63 -8.82
CA VAL A 281 -14.14 -12.14 -10.00
C VAL A 281 -14.97 -13.09 -10.86
N LYS A 282 -16.25 -13.29 -10.54
CA LYS A 282 -17.16 -14.25 -11.22
C LYS A 282 -17.36 -14.01 -12.73
N ASP A 283 -17.14 -12.78 -13.19
CA ASP A 283 -17.19 -12.34 -14.59
C ASP A 283 -15.86 -12.55 -15.33
N ILE A 284 -14.81 -13.04 -14.64
CA ILE A 284 -13.52 -13.38 -15.21
C ILE A 284 -13.50 -14.87 -15.50
N GLU A 285 -13.44 -15.19 -16.79
CA GLU A 285 -13.38 -16.56 -17.29
C GLU A 285 -12.14 -17.30 -16.77
N ASN A 286 -12.33 -18.54 -16.31
CA ASN A 286 -11.26 -19.43 -15.83
C ASN A 286 -10.41 -18.82 -14.70
N TRP A 287 -11.02 -18.03 -13.80
CA TRP A 287 -10.33 -17.54 -12.61
C TRP A 287 -9.78 -18.70 -11.78
N ASP A 288 -8.50 -18.62 -11.41
CA ASP A 288 -7.83 -19.62 -10.59
C ASP A 288 -7.93 -19.22 -9.11
N GLU A 289 -8.62 -20.02 -8.31
CA GLU A 289 -8.81 -19.77 -6.87
C GLU A 289 -7.50 -19.79 -6.07
N ARG A 290 -6.39 -20.26 -6.66
CA ARG A 290 -5.03 -20.21 -6.08
C ARG A 290 -4.37 -18.84 -6.22
N ALA A 291 -5.00 -17.89 -6.93
CA ALA A 291 -4.50 -16.53 -7.04
C ALA A 291 -4.35 -15.89 -5.66
N SER A 292 -3.22 -15.21 -5.43
CA SER A 292 -3.00 -14.57 -4.14
C SER A 292 -3.99 -13.42 -3.89
N ILE A 293 -4.22 -13.05 -2.63
CA ILE A 293 -5.25 -12.07 -2.25
C ILE A 293 -5.10 -10.70 -2.95
N TYR A 294 -3.87 -10.23 -3.23
CA TYR A 294 -3.64 -8.98 -3.94
C TYR A 294 -4.35 -8.94 -5.31
N ALA A 295 -4.55 -10.09 -5.97
CA ALA A 295 -5.22 -10.17 -7.26
C ALA A 295 -6.70 -9.78 -7.15
N TYR A 296 -7.36 -10.17 -6.06
CA TYR A 296 -8.74 -9.78 -5.76
C TYR A 296 -8.85 -8.29 -5.43
N PHE A 297 -7.87 -7.75 -4.69
CA PHE A 297 -7.78 -6.31 -4.42
C PHE A 297 -7.61 -5.51 -5.72
N LEU A 298 -6.71 -5.94 -6.60
CA LEU A 298 -6.48 -5.31 -7.90
C LEU A 298 -7.74 -5.34 -8.77
N VAL A 299 -8.41 -6.49 -8.87
CA VAL A 299 -9.64 -6.62 -9.68
C VAL A 299 -10.73 -5.71 -9.14
N ARG A 300 -11.00 -5.79 -7.83
CA ARG A 300 -12.08 -5.01 -7.23
C ARG A 300 -11.79 -3.51 -7.21
N GLY A 301 -10.57 -3.12 -6.86
CA GLY A 301 -10.12 -1.73 -6.94
C GLY A 301 -10.24 -1.18 -8.37
N GLY A 302 -9.81 -1.95 -9.37
CA GLY A 302 -9.98 -1.58 -10.77
C GLY A 302 -11.45 -1.39 -11.19
N LYS A 303 -12.38 -2.21 -10.66
CA LYS A 303 -13.83 -2.06 -10.92
C LYS A 303 -14.51 -0.88 -10.22
N LEU A 304 -13.84 -0.26 -9.25
CA LEU A 304 -14.31 0.96 -8.58
C LEU A 304 -13.90 2.24 -9.33
N LEU A 305 -12.99 2.14 -10.30
CA LEU A 305 -12.60 3.27 -11.13
C LEU A 305 -13.73 3.69 -12.07
N ARG A 306 -13.85 5.01 -12.26
CA ARG A 306 -14.62 5.58 -13.37
C ARG A 306 -13.86 5.42 -14.68
N LYS A 307 -14.53 5.69 -15.81
CA LYS A 307 -13.87 5.73 -17.13
C LYS A 307 -12.68 6.70 -17.14
N ASN A 308 -11.55 6.27 -17.69
CA ASN A 308 -10.25 6.96 -17.66
C ASN A 308 -9.65 7.15 -16.25
N GLY A 309 -10.23 6.49 -15.23
CA GLY A 309 -9.62 6.41 -13.91
C GLY A 309 -8.33 5.58 -13.96
N ARG A 310 -7.43 5.80 -13.01
CA ARG A 310 -6.07 5.24 -13.04
C ARG A 310 -5.77 4.47 -11.77
N LEU A 311 -5.05 3.37 -11.88
CA LEU A 311 -4.61 2.58 -10.74
C LEU A 311 -3.10 2.51 -10.65
N GLY A 312 -2.62 2.37 -9.41
CA GLY A 312 -1.21 2.14 -9.07
C GLY A 312 -1.11 1.12 -7.95
N PHE A 313 -0.68 -0.10 -8.28
CA PHE A 313 -0.66 -1.20 -7.33
C PHE A 313 0.74 -1.78 -7.20
N ILE A 314 1.13 -2.12 -5.99
CA ILE A 314 2.27 -3.01 -5.74
C ILE A 314 1.73 -4.44 -5.65
N VAL A 315 2.26 -5.36 -6.43
CA VAL A 315 1.82 -6.76 -6.48
C VAL A 315 3.00 -7.74 -6.41
N GLU A 316 2.76 -8.99 -6.03
CA GLU A 316 3.77 -10.04 -6.16
C GLU A 316 4.08 -10.31 -7.63
N ASN A 317 5.36 -10.50 -7.98
CA ASN A 317 5.82 -10.69 -9.37
C ASN A 317 5.25 -11.96 -10.05
N SER A 318 4.84 -12.95 -9.25
CA SER A 318 4.36 -14.26 -9.67
C SER A 318 3.24 -14.22 -10.72
N TRP A 319 2.40 -13.18 -10.78
CA TRP A 319 1.37 -13.05 -11.83
C TRP A 319 1.91 -13.05 -13.27
N LEU A 320 3.18 -12.70 -13.47
CA LEU A 320 3.82 -12.72 -14.80
C LEU A 320 4.04 -14.15 -15.31
N ASN A 321 4.25 -15.12 -14.42
CA ASN A 321 4.75 -16.46 -14.75
C ASN A 321 3.86 -17.63 -14.26
N ALA A 322 3.07 -17.41 -13.21
CA ALA A 322 2.23 -18.45 -12.63
C ALA A 322 0.99 -18.72 -13.48
N GLU A 323 0.48 -19.96 -13.43
CA GLU A 323 -0.75 -20.37 -14.13
C GLU A 323 -1.94 -19.50 -13.74
N TYR A 324 -2.11 -19.22 -12.43
CA TYR A 324 -3.17 -18.36 -11.93
C TYR A 324 -3.11 -16.93 -12.50
N GLY A 325 -1.92 -16.51 -12.96
CA GLY A 325 -1.71 -15.19 -13.54
C GLY A 325 -2.39 -15.02 -14.90
N ALA A 326 -2.67 -16.09 -15.64
CA ALA A 326 -3.28 -16.02 -16.97
C ALA A 326 -4.66 -15.32 -16.99
N PRO A 327 -5.67 -15.72 -16.20
CA PRO A 327 -6.96 -15.02 -16.16
C PRO A 327 -6.83 -13.56 -15.68
N LEU A 328 -5.93 -13.29 -14.71
CA LEU A 328 -5.67 -11.94 -14.23
C LEU A 328 -5.05 -11.06 -15.33
N LYS A 329 -4.02 -11.54 -16.05
CA LYS A 329 -3.39 -10.86 -17.19
C LYS A 329 -4.43 -10.55 -18.26
N LYS A 330 -5.21 -11.55 -18.67
CA LYS A 330 -6.29 -11.41 -19.67
C LYS A 330 -7.28 -10.33 -19.26
N TRP A 331 -7.72 -10.33 -18.00
CA TRP A 331 -8.63 -9.29 -17.50
C TRP A 331 -7.97 -7.91 -17.48
N LEU A 332 -6.73 -7.81 -16.99
CA LEU A 332 -6.02 -6.54 -16.86
C LEU A 332 -5.78 -5.87 -18.23
N PHE A 333 -5.18 -6.58 -19.19
CA PHE A 333 -4.89 -6.05 -20.53
C PHE A 333 -6.14 -5.84 -21.40
N LYS A 334 -7.28 -6.43 -21.03
CA LYS A 334 -8.57 -6.19 -21.71
C LYS A 334 -9.24 -4.91 -21.23
N ASN A 335 -9.16 -4.60 -19.94
CA ASN A 335 -9.93 -3.51 -19.33
C ASN A 335 -9.11 -2.23 -19.11
N PHE A 336 -7.78 -2.32 -19.15
CA PHE A 336 -6.87 -1.23 -18.84
C PHE A 336 -5.77 -1.10 -19.89
N SER A 337 -5.41 0.15 -20.23
CA SER A 337 -4.11 0.45 -20.80
C SER A 337 -3.05 0.36 -19.69
N VAL A 338 -2.35 -0.78 -19.61
CA VAL A 338 -1.22 -0.97 -18.70
C VAL A 338 -0.01 -0.22 -19.24
N GLU A 339 0.40 0.84 -18.55
CA GLU A 339 1.43 1.74 -19.05
C GLU A 339 2.82 1.32 -18.57
N TYR A 340 2.92 0.94 -17.29
CA TYR A 340 4.18 0.56 -16.67
C TYR A 340 4.01 -0.69 -15.80
N VAL A 341 4.98 -1.60 -15.94
CA VAL A 341 5.29 -2.66 -14.98
C VAL A 341 6.72 -2.40 -14.51
N ILE A 342 6.89 -1.92 -13.28
CA ILE A 342 8.19 -1.48 -12.75
C ILE A 342 8.72 -2.53 -11.76
N GLU A 343 9.99 -2.89 -11.87
CA GLU A 343 10.72 -3.78 -10.94
C GLU A 343 12.10 -3.18 -10.67
N SER A 344 12.66 -3.42 -9.48
CA SER A 344 14.07 -3.11 -9.20
C SER A 344 14.96 -4.35 -9.35
N LEU A 345 16.10 -4.18 -10.03
CA LEU A 345 17.11 -5.24 -10.15
C LEU A 345 18.15 -5.21 -9.03
N VAL A 346 18.19 -4.16 -8.22
CA VAL A 346 19.27 -3.91 -7.25
C VAL A 346 18.81 -3.86 -5.80
N GLU A 347 17.51 -3.71 -5.55
CA GLU A 347 16.96 -3.72 -4.19
C GLU A 347 15.61 -4.44 -4.17
N ARG A 348 15.30 -5.05 -3.04
CA ARG A 348 13.93 -5.46 -2.75
C ARG A 348 13.19 -4.23 -2.23
N TRP A 349 11.95 -4.06 -2.65
CA TRP A 349 11.11 -2.96 -2.15
C TRP A 349 10.70 -3.14 -0.69
N PHE A 350 10.72 -4.37 -0.21
CA PHE A 350 10.48 -4.72 1.19
C PHE A 350 11.56 -5.72 1.61
N GLU A 351 12.46 -5.30 2.50
CA GLU A 351 13.60 -6.13 2.95
C GLU A 351 13.13 -7.41 3.64
N ASP A 352 12.06 -7.30 4.43
CA ASP A 352 11.49 -8.40 5.21
C ASP A 352 10.59 -9.34 4.40
N ALA A 353 10.27 -9.00 3.14
CA ALA A 353 9.43 -9.83 2.29
C ALA A 353 10.27 -10.88 1.55
N ALA A 354 9.86 -12.15 1.65
CA ALA A 354 10.45 -13.23 0.86
C ALA A 354 10.08 -13.15 -0.63
N VAL A 355 9.08 -12.34 -0.99
CA VAL A 355 8.50 -12.25 -2.32
C VAL A 355 9.06 -11.06 -3.11
N ILE A 356 9.35 -11.29 -4.39
CA ILE A 356 9.70 -10.22 -5.33
C ILE A 356 8.41 -9.53 -5.75
N THR A 357 8.37 -8.21 -5.69
CA THR A 357 7.21 -7.39 -6.06
C THR A 357 7.46 -6.57 -7.32
N ASN A 358 6.38 -6.20 -8.03
CA ASN A 358 6.42 -5.19 -9.09
C ASN A 358 5.26 -4.20 -8.94
N ILE A 359 5.41 -3.01 -9.54
CA ILE A 359 4.41 -1.94 -9.58
C ILE A 359 3.68 -2.07 -10.89
N ILE A 360 2.36 -2.01 -10.85
CA ILE A 360 1.51 -1.86 -12.03
C ILE A 360 0.90 -0.47 -12.00
N ILE A 361 1.06 0.27 -13.09
CA ILE A 361 0.36 1.53 -13.33
C ILE A 361 -0.46 1.41 -14.61
N ALA A 362 -1.75 1.68 -14.51
CA ALA A 362 -2.67 1.47 -15.63
C ALA A 362 -3.82 2.49 -15.63
N GLU A 363 -4.38 2.73 -16.82
CA GLU A 363 -5.53 3.60 -17.04
C GLU A 363 -6.73 2.79 -17.56
N MET A 364 -7.91 2.97 -16.96
CA MET A 364 -9.14 2.29 -17.35
C MET A 364 -9.65 2.86 -18.68
N THR A 365 -9.30 2.21 -19.78
CA THR A 365 -9.64 2.67 -21.12
C THR A 365 -9.77 1.50 -22.09
N ALA A 366 -10.65 1.66 -23.08
CA ALA A 366 -10.95 0.64 -24.09
C ALA A 366 -10.05 0.77 -25.33
N GLN A 367 -8.74 0.94 -25.14
CA GLN A 367 -7.79 0.99 -26.25
C GLN A 367 -7.49 -0.43 -26.76
N SER A 368 -7.56 -0.62 -28.07
CA SER A 368 -7.33 -1.94 -28.68
C SER A 368 -5.87 -2.39 -28.59
N ASN A 369 -4.94 -1.45 -28.78
CA ASN A 369 -3.50 -1.68 -28.72
C ASN A 369 -2.78 -0.42 -28.21
N TYR A 370 -1.73 -0.61 -27.42
CA TYR A 370 -0.93 0.43 -26.75
C TYR A 370 0.45 -0.14 -26.37
N ASP A 371 1.35 0.76 -25.96
CA ASP A 371 2.70 0.40 -25.51
C ASP A 371 2.68 0.10 -24.01
N VAL A 372 3.16 -1.09 -23.64
CA VAL A 372 3.40 -1.51 -22.25
C VAL A 372 4.89 -1.44 -21.97
N ARG A 373 5.30 -0.73 -20.92
CA ARG A 373 6.72 -0.56 -20.55
C ARG A 373 7.06 -1.42 -19.34
N PHE A 374 7.87 -2.45 -19.56
CA PHE A 374 8.50 -3.21 -18.48
C PHE A 374 9.80 -2.51 -18.10
N VAL A 375 9.80 -1.85 -16.94
CA VAL A 375 10.90 -1.03 -16.44
C VAL A 375 11.66 -1.81 -15.38
N PHE A 376 12.97 -1.92 -15.55
CA PHE A 376 13.89 -2.57 -14.64
C PHE A 376 14.92 -1.54 -14.14
N LEU A 377 14.77 -1.12 -12.88
CA LEU A 377 15.68 -0.14 -12.27
C LEU A 377 17.03 -0.79 -11.97
N LYS A 378 18.13 -0.13 -12.36
CA LYS A 378 19.52 -0.57 -12.16
C LYS A 378 20.23 0.17 -11.02
N LYS A 379 19.53 1.08 -10.36
CA LYS A 379 19.97 1.82 -9.17
C LYS A 379 18.84 1.85 -8.15
N SER A 380 19.19 2.01 -6.88
CA SER A 380 18.19 2.15 -5.81
C SER A 380 17.34 3.39 -6.02
N LEU A 381 16.10 3.40 -5.52
CA LEU A 381 15.25 4.59 -5.54
C LEU A 381 15.93 5.76 -4.82
N ARG A 382 16.68 5.49 -3.75
CA ARG A 382 17.43 6.53 -3.04
C ARG A 382 18.47 7.20 -3.96
N GLU A 383 19.20 6.44 -4.77
CA GLU A 383 20.14 7.01 -5.75
C GLU A 383 19.44 7.71 -6.91
N LEU A 384 18.26 7.22 -7.33
CA LEU A 384 17.53 7.76 -8.48
C LEU A 384 16.79 9.06 -8.17
N ILE A 385 16.12 9.14 -7.02
CA ILE A 385 15.20 10.24 -6.69
C ILE A 385 15.51 10.92 -5.34
N GLY A 386 16.38 10.34 -4.52
CA GLY A 386 16.70 10.82 -3.17
C GLY A 386 15.64 10.45 -2.14
N ASP A 387 15.81 10.96 -0.92
CA ASP A 387 14.81 10.83 0.14
C ASP A 387 13.77 11.96 0.06
N PRO A 388 12.49 11.69 0.40
CA PRO A 388 11.46 12.72 0.45
C PRO A 388 11.84 13.84 1.42
N PRO A 389 11.77 15.12 0.98
CA PRO A 389 12.01 16.25 1.87
C PRO A 389 10.92 16.40 2.94
N PRO A 390 11.17 17.17 4.01
CA PRO A 390 10.13 17.62 4.94
C PRO A 390 8.98 18.30 4.18
N ALA A 391 7.73 18.06 4.59
CA ALA A 391 6.54 18.53 3.86
C ALA A 391 6.41 20.06 3.83
N ASN A 392 7.03 20.78 4.77
CA ASN A 392 7.06 22.23 4.81
C ASN A 392 8.06 22.87 3.83
N ASP A 393 9.00 22.09 3.25
CA ASP A 393 9.95 22.59 2.26
C ASP A 393 9.38 22.45 0.83
N PHE A 394 8.62 23.46 0.41
CA PHE A 394 7.98 23.50 -0.90
C PHE A 394 8.96 23.32 -2.06
N MET A 395 10.11 24.00 -2.01
CA MET A 395 11.08 23.99 -3.11
C MET A 395 11.79 22.64 -3.22
N ALA A 396 12.19 22.05 -2.10
CA ALA A 396 12.79 20.72 -2.11
C ALA A 396 11.78 19.67 -2.61
N ASN A 397 10.52 19.72 -2.16
CA ASN A 397 9.49 18.79 -2.63
C ASN A 397 9.21 18.93 -4.14
N MET A 398 9.14 20.16 -4.65
CA MET A 398 8.98 20.39 -6.09
C MET A 398 10.15 19.79 -6.89
N GLN A 399 11.39 19.95 -6.43
CA GLN A 399 12.55 19.34 -7.08
C GLN A 399 12.54 17.82 -6.97
N TYR A 400 12.11 17.28 -5.84
CA TYR A 400 11.96 15.85 -5.62
C TYR A 400 10.99 15.21 -6.62
N TYR A 401 9.77 15.74 -6.74
CA TYR A 401 8.80 15.21 -7.70
C TYR A 401 9.22 15.43 -9.16
N LYS A 402 9.94 16.52 -9.49
CA LYS A 402 10.51 16.72 -10.82
C LYS A 402 11.48 15.60 -11.22
N ARG A 403 12.34 15.13 -10.31
CA ARG A 403 13.22 13.98 -10.58
C ARG A 403 12.43 12.71 -10.90
N ILE A 404 11.33 12.46 -10.19
CA ILE A 404 10.45 11.32 -10.47
C ILE A 404 9.80 11.48 -11.85
N MET A 405 9.29 12.68 -12.19
CA MET A 405 8.73 12.96 -13.51
C MET A 405 9.75 12.80 -14.64
N GLU A 406 11.00 13.19 -14.41
CA GLU A 406 12.10 12.98 -15.37
C GLU A 406 12.36 11.50 -15.63
N LEU A 407 12.29 10.63 -14.61
CA LEU A 407 12.37 9.18 -14.82
C LEU A 407 11.23 8.67 -15.70
N TYR A 408 9.99 9.07 -15.44
CA TYR A 408 8.86 8.69 -16.30
C TYR A 408 9.03 9.20 -17.73
N TYR A 409 9.55 10.42 -17.92
CA TYR A 409 9.89 10.95 -19.24
C TYR A 409 10.96 10.09 -19.95
N GLU A 410 12.00 9.65 -19.23
CA GLU A 410 12.99 8.71 -19.76
C GLU A 410 12.34 7.37 -20.16
N PHE A 411 11.39 6.84 -19.38
CA PHE A 411 10.66 5.62 -19.73
C PHE A 411 9.78 5.81 -20.97
N ASP A 412 9.08 6.94 -21.06
CA ASP A 412 8.16 7.26 -22.14
C ASP A 412 8.85 7.39 -23.49
N ASN A 413 10.09 7.90 -23.50
CA ASN A 413 10.92 8.01 -24.70
C ASN A 413 11.29 6.64 -25.31
N CYS A 414 11.19 5.55 -24.55
CA CYS A 414 11.33 4.22 -25.11
C CYS A 414 10.04 3.78 -25.81
N THR A 415 9.96 4.02 -27.11
CA THR A 415 8.79 3.70 -27.95
C THR A 415 9.11 2.58 -28.94
N VAL A 416 8.07 1.87 -29.38
CA VAL A 416 8.19 0.83 -30.42
C VAL A 416 8.04 1.46 -31.81
N ALA A 417 9.01 1.21 -32.69
CA ALA A 417 8.94 1.67 -34.09
C ALA A 417 7.79 0.96 -34.84
N LYS A 418 7.22 1.61 -35.87
CA LYS A 418 6.03 1.11 -36.60
C LYS A 418 6.13 -0.34 -37.11
N ASN A 419 7.32 -0.84 -37.40
CA ASN A 419 7.55 -2.17 -37.99
C ASN A 419 8.15 -3.18 -36.99
N LYS A 420 8.09 -2.90 -35.69
CA LYS A 420 8.61 -3.77 -34.63
C LYS A 420 7.52 -4.08 -33.62
N GLU A 421 7.64 -5.21 -32.94
CA GLU A 421 6.71 -5.61 -31.90
C GLU A 421 7.19 -5.18 -30.50
N LEU A 422 8.50 -5.06 -30.33
CA LEU A 422 9.15 -4.60 -29.10
C LEU A 422 10.34 -3.67 -29.37
N ASN A 423 10.70 -2.89 -28.36
CA ASN A 423 11.93 -2.11 -28.32
C ASN A 423 12.57 -2.17 -26.92
N ILE A 424 13.90 -2.05 -26.86
CA ILE A 424 14.67 -2.08 -25.61
C ILE A 424 15.55 -0.83 -25.57
N CYS A 425 15.38 -0.04 -24.52
CA CYS A 425 16.21 1.12 -24.21
C CYS A 425 16.90 0.86 -22.87
N GLU A 426 18.21 1.11 -22.80
CA GLU A 426 18.97 0.83 -21.59
C GLU A 426 20.04 1.89 -21.38
N ASN A 427 20.20 2.31 -20.13
CA ASN A 427 21.25 3.21 -19.68
C ASN A 427 21.78 2.75 -18.30
N GLU A 428 22.54 3.61 -17.63
CA GLU A 428 23.11 3.33 -16.30
C GLU A 428 22.07 3.32 -15.17
N LYS A 429 20.92 3.96 -15.35
CA LYS A 429 19.84 4.08 -14.34
C LYS A 429 18.81 2.96 -14.45
N HIS A 430 18.45 2.57 -15.66
CA HIS A 430 17.35 1.64 -15.91
C HIS A 430 17.43 0.98 -17.29
N ARG A 431 16.63 -0.08 -17.43
CA ARG A 431 16.33 -0.77 -18.68
C ARG A 431 14.82 -0.78 -18.88
N VAL A 432 14.36 -0.37 -20.06
CA VAL A 432 12.94 -0.37 -20.44
C VAL A 432 12.75 -1.30 -21.64
N VAL A 433 11.85 -2.26 -21.49
CA VAL A 433 11.36 -3.12 -22.57
C VAL A 433 9.94 -2.68 -22.90
N THR A 434 9.78 -1.98 -24.01
CA THR A 434 8.47 -1.53 -24.49
C THR A 434 7.91 -2.54 -25.46
N VAL A 435 6.68 -2.99 -25.24
CA VAL A 435 6.04 -4.05 -26.02
C VAL A 435 4.63 -3.63 -26.40
N LYS A 436 4.21 -3.90 -27.63
CA LYS A 436 2.81 -3.72 -28.04
C LYS A 436 1.89 -4.71 -27.32
N LYS A 437 0.73 -4.25 -26.87
CA LYS A 437 -0.28 -5.11 -26.22
C LYS A 437 -0.70 -6.31 -27.10
N ASP A 438 -0.83 -6.13 -28.41
CA ASP A 438 -1.15 -7.24 -29.32
C ASP A 438 -0.02 -8.30 -29.33
N PHE A 439 1.24 -7.88 -29.20
CA PHE A 439 2.36 -8.81 -29.10
C PHE A 439 2.42 -9.51 -27.75
N ILE A 440 2.03 -8.84 -26.67
CA ILE A 440 1.83 -9.47 -25.35
C ILE A 440 0.80 -10.60 -25.45
N GLU A 441 -0.32 -10.39 -26.14
CA GLU A 441 -1.34 -11.44 -26.35
C GLU A 441 -0.78 -12.61 -27.16
N LYS A 442 0.06 -12.37 -28.17
CA LYS A 442 0.77 -13.42 -28.91
C LYS A 442 1.75 -14.20 -28.03
N ILE A 443 2.54 -13.49 -27.18
CA ILE A 443 3.45 -14.12 -26.21
C ILE A 443 2.65 -15.00 -25.24
N GLU A 444 1.55 -14.50 -24.71
CA GLU A 444 0.72 -15.26 -23.76
C GLU A 444 0.10 -16.50 -24.41
N THR A 445 -0.34 -16.39 -25.66
CA THR A 445 -0.92 -17.52 -26.40
C THR A 445 0.13 -18.60 -26.69
N LYS A 446 1.36 -18.20 -27.05
CA LYS A 446 2.42 -19.15 -27.43
C LYS A 446 3.27 -19.65 -26.27
N ILE A 447 3.61 -18.79 -25.32
CA ILE A 447 4.58 -19.07 -24.25
C ILE A 447 3.90 -19.08 -22.87
N GLY A 448 2.89 -18.23 -22.66
CA GLY A 448 2.13 -18.14 -21.41
C GLY A 448 2.86 -17.47 -20.24
N ARG A 449 4.05 -16.91 -20.47
CA ARG A 449 4.89 -16.31 -19.42
C ARG A 449 5.48 -14.98 -19.87
N LEU A 450 5.18 -13.90 -19.15
CA LEU A 450 5.73 -12.55 -19.41
C LEU A 450 7.04 -12.27 -18.70
N GLY A 451 7.45 -13.10 -17.72
CA GLY A 451 8.75 -12.94 -17.05
C GLY A 451 9.93 -13.06 -18.01
N ILE A 452 9.73 -13.63 -19.20
CA ILE A 452 10.72 -13.67 -20.29
C ILE A 452 11.22 -12.28 -20.68
N LEU A 453 10.43 -11.21 -20.48
CA LEU A 453 10.76 -9.82 -20.82
C LEU A 453 11.92 -9.26 -19.99
N ARG A 454 12.24 -9.89 -18.86
CA ARG A 454 13.46 -9.61 -18.09
C ARG A 454 14.73 -10.09 -18.80
N GLY A 455 14.61 -11.02 -19.74
CA GLY A 455 15.75 -11.62 -20.43
C GLY A 455 16.57 -10.62 -21.26
N PRO A 456 17.83 -10.96 -21.58
CA PRO A 456 18.73 -10.09 -22.33
C PRO A 456 18.24 -9.85 -23.76
N LYS A 457 18.72 -8.78 -24.41
CA LYS A 457 18.32 -8.38 -25.77
C LYS A 457 18.39 -9.53 -26.79
N LEU A 458 19.46 -10.32 -26.76
CA LEU A 458 19.64 -11.44 -27.69
C LEU A 458 18.54 -12.50 -27.53
N TYR A 459 18.15 -12.79 -26.28
CA TYR A 459 17.07 -13.71 -25.97
C TYR A 459 15.70 -13.17 -26.42
N LEU A 460 15.43 -11.88 -26.20
CA LEU A 460 14.18 -11.26 -26.65
C LEU A 460 14.03 -11.20 -28.17
N ASN A 461 15.14 -11.06 -28.90
CA ASN A 461 15.11 -11.18 -30.37
C ASN A 461 14.71 -12.60 -30.81
N LEU A 462 15.16 -13.64 -30.10
CA LEU A 462 14.76 -15.03 -30.38
C LEU A 462 13.28 -15.23 -30.07
N VAL A 463 12.79 -14.69 -28.95
CA VAL A 463 11.36 -14.70 -28.60
C VAL A 463 10.52 -14.01 -29.68
N GLU A 464 10.95 -12.84 -30.17
CA GLU A 464 10.27 -12.12 -31.25
C GLU A 464 10.14 -12.97 -32.52
N ASN A 465 11.22 -13.62 -32.94
CA ASN A 465 11.22 -14.49 -34.11
C ASN A 465 10.33 -15.72 -33.93
N PHE A 466 10.39 -16.38 -32.77
CA PHE A 466 9.56 -17.55 -32.46
C PHE A 466 8.07 -17.19 -32.42
N VAL A 467 7.72 -16.11 -31.71
CA VAL A 467 6.31 -15.71 -31.55
C VAL A 467 5.71 -15.28 -32.88
N ASN A 468 6.48 -14.64 -33.75
CA ASN A 468 6.02 -14.26 -35.10
C ASN A 468 6.07 -15.38 -36.15
N ASN A 469 6.52 -16.60 -35.81
CA ASN A 469 6.74 -17.70 -36.77
C ASN A 469 7.79 -17.37 -37.86
N ASN A 470 8.78 -16.53 -37.52
CA ASN A 470 9.88 -16.21 -38.44
C ASN A 470 11.03 -17.22 -38.37
N ASP A 471 11.04 -18.09 -37.35
CA ASP A 471 12.05 -19.14 -37.19
C ASP A 471 11.42 -20.47 -36.77
N ASN A 472 11.29 -21.39 -37.74
CA ASN A 472 10.68 -22.71 -37.55
C ASN A 472 11.59 -23.70 -36.81
N ARG A 473 12.80 -23.29 -36.41
CA ARG A 473 13.74 -24.14 -35.66
C ARG A 473 13.54 -24.04 -34.15
N LEU A 474 12.75 -23.08 -33.70
CA LEU A 474 12.42 -22.88 -32.29
C LEU A 474 11.09 -23.57 -31.99
N ILE A 475 11.09 -24.43 -30.99
CA ILE A 475 9.93 -25.21 -30.55
C ILE A 475 9.92 -25.24 -29.02
N LEU A 476 8.73 -25.28 -28.42
CA LEU A 476 8.64 -25.40 -26.97
C LEU A 476 9.05 -26.80 -26.53
N LEU A 477 9.86 -26.87 -25.46
CA LEU A 477 10.32 -28.14 -24.92
C LEU A 477 9.14 -29.08 -24.58
N GLY A 478 8.05 -28.53 -24.05
CA GLY A 478 6.85 -29.30 -23.71
C GLY A 478 6.09 -29.90 -24.91
N GLU A 479 6.39 -29.45 -26.13
CA GLU A 479 5.85 -30.06 -27.36
C GLU A 479 6.69 -31.26 -27.83
N ILE A 480 7.96 -31.34 -27.41
CA ILE A 480 8.86 -32.45 -27.76
C ILE A 480 8.86 -33.52 -26.67
N ILE A 481 8.84 -33.11 -25.40
CA ILE A 481 8.93 -34.01 -24.26
C ILE A 481 7.82 -33.75 -23.24
N ASP A 482 7.33 -34.83 -22.62
CA ASP A 482 6.47 -34.74 -21.45
C ASP A 482 7.29 -34.23 -20.25
N ILE A 483 7.12 -32.94 -19.91
CA ILE A 483 7.85 -32.32 -18.80
C ILE A 483 7.21 -32.77 -17.48
N ARG A 484 7.82 -33.77 -16.85
CA ARG A 484 7.43 -34.21 -15.50
C ARG A 484 8.14 -33.39 -14.44
N ARG A 485 7.41 -33.01 -13.39
CA ARG A 485 8.00 -32.44 -12.17
C ARG A 485 8.96 -33.49 -11.58
N GLY A 486 10.21 -33.12 -11.37
CA GLY A 486 11.22 -34.01 -10.77
C GLY A 486 10.86 -34.40 -9.33
N LEU A 487 11.56 -35.41 -8.79
CA LEU A 487 11.43 -35.81 -7.40
C LEU A 487 11.91 -34.68 -6.48
N THR A 488 11.02 -34.14 -5.65
CA THR A 488 11.40 -33.29 -4.52
C THR A 488 11.96 -34.19 -3.43
N THR A 489 13.28 -34.31 -3.35
CA THR A 489 13.94 -34.92 -2.21
C THR A 489 13.85 -33.94 -1.05
N ASN A 490 13.21 -34.29 0.08
CA ASN A 490 13.06 -33.45 1.28
C ASN A 490 14.41 -33.15 2.00
N ALA A 491 15.45 -32.82 1.24
CA ALA A 491 16.81 -32.55 1.67
C ALA A 491 17.26 -31.29 0.93
N ASP A 492 16.81 -30.13 1.41
CA ASP A 492 16.80 -28.87 0.67
C ASP A 492 18.13 -28.06 0.74
N ASP A 493 19.14 -28.52 1.48
CA ASP A 493 20.30 -27.68 1.83
C ASP A 493 21.56 -27.87 0.95
N ILE A 494 21.77 -29.03 0.29
CA ILE A 494 22.96 -29.27 -0.55
C ILE A 494 22.65 -30.25 -1.69
N PHE A 495 23.01 -29.89 -2.92
CA PHE A 495 22.88 -30.75 -4.10
C PHE A 495 24.25 -31.05 -4.73
N TYR A 496 24.48 -32.33 -5.05
CA TYR A 496 25.60 -32.80 -5.88
C TYR A 496 25.03 -33.39 -7.17
N LEU A 497 25.41 -32.84 -8.32
CA LEU A 497 25.03 -33.36 -9.63
C LEU A 497 26.25 -34.08 -10.26
N PRO A 498 26.19 -35.40 -10.49
CA PRO A 498 27.23 -36.11 -11.22
C PRO A 498 27.19 -35.67 -12.70
N SER A 499 28.35 -35.22 -13.20
CA SER A 499 28.55 -34.91 -14.61
C SER A 499 28.56 -36.19 -15.44
N SER A 500 27.44 -36.51 -16.09
CA SER A 500 27.37 -37.04 -17.47
C SER A 500 25.93 -37.42 -17.82
N ILE A 501 25.26 -36.56 -18.59
CA ILE A 501 24.15 -37.00 -19.42
C ILE A 501 24.80 -37.66 -20.64
N GLY A 502 25.02 -38.97 -20.54
CA GLY A 502 25.31 -39.81 -21.70
C GLY A 502 24.03 -40.04 -22.49
N ASN A 503 24.11 -39.80 -23.80
CA ASN A 503 23.10 -39.99 -24.85
C ASN A 503 21.96 -40.97 -24.51
N MET A 504 20.72 -40.47 -24.54
CA MET A 504 19.54 -41.21 -25.03
C MET A 504 18.65 -40.27 -25.83
#